data_AF-A0A520JJA8-F1
#
_entry.id   AF-A0A520JJA8-F1
#
_cell.length_a   1.000
_cell.length_b   1.000
_cell.length_c   1.000
_cell.angle_alpha   90.00
_cell.angle_beta   90.00
_cell.angle_gamma   90.00
#
_symmetry.space_group_name_H-M   'P 1'
#
loop_
_entity.id
_entity.type
_entity.pdbx_description
1 polymer ?
#
loop_
_entity_poly.entity_id
_entity_poly.type
_entity_poly.pdbx_seq_one_letter_code
_entity_poly.pdbx_strand_id
1 'polypeptide(L)'
;AIFRQRSDGAETRCAMRHLFLFIGADPNAGWLKGCVDTDEKGFIVTGAAALPLQTSRAGVFAIGDVRAGSTKRVAAAVGEGAAVVAQIHTVLADMAERHAK
;
A
#
# COMPACT_ATOMS: atom_id res chain seq x y z
N ALA A 1 -29.45 13.23 -3.50
CA ALA A 1 -28.26 13.96 -3.99
C ALA A 1 -28.52 14.53 -5.37
N ILE A 2 -27.60 15.37 -5.86
CA ILE A 2 -27.61 15.91 -7.23
C ILE A 2 -26.46 15.22 -7.97
N PHE A 3 -26.75 14.67 -9.14
CA PHE A 3 -25.75 14.08 -10.03
C PHE A 3 -25.61 14.96 -11.27
N ARG A 4 -24.38 15.28 -11.64
CA ARG A 4 -24.07 16.00 -12.89
C ARG A 4 -23.50 15.03 -13.91
N GLN A 5 -24.12 14.96 -15.09
CA GLN A 5 -23.57 14.22 -16.22
C GLN A 5 -22.37 14.98 -16.79
N ARG A 6 -21.27 14.26 -17.04
CA ARG A 6 -20.04 14.88 -17.58
C ARG A 6 -20.14 15.24 -19.07
N SER A 7 -21.03 14.59 -19.82
CA SER A 7 -21.14 14.74 -21.28
C SER A 7 -21.84 16.01 -21.72
N ASP A 8 -22.88 16.43 -21.01
CA ASP A 8 -23.77 17.53 -21.37
C ASP A 8 -23.99 18.54 -20.22
N GLY A 9 -23.43 18.26 -19.03
CA GLY A 9 -23.60 19.08 -17.85
C GLY A 9 -24.99 18.99 -17.22
N ALA A 10 -25.89 18.13 -17.72
CA ALA A 10 -27.24 18.00 -17.19
C ALA A 10 -27.20 17.51 -15.73
N GLU A 11 -28.07 18.10 -14.90
CA GLU A 11 -28.17 17.74 -13.49
C GLU A 11 -29.48 17.03 -13.19
N THR A 12 -29.38 15.90 -12.47
CA THR A 12 -30.54 15.13 -12.03
C THR A 12 -30.58 15.08 -10.51
N ARG A 13 -31.71 15.48 -9.93
CA ARG A 13 -31.98 15.33 -8.50
C ARG A 13 -32.56 13.95 -8.25
N CYS A 14 -31.95 13.20 -7.34
CA CYS A 14 -32.40 11.87 -6.99
C CYS A 14 -32.61 11.74 -5.48
N ALA A 15 -33.77 11.23 -5.07
CA ALA A 15 -34.06 10.93 -3.67
C ALA A 15 -33.33 9.64 -3.27
N MET A 16 -32.47 9.70 -2.26
CA MET A 16 -31.67 8.56 -1.81
C MET A 16 -31.47 8.61 -0.30
N ARG A 17 -31.35 7.43 0.31
CA ARG A 17 -31.09 7.28 1.75
C ARG A 17 -29.66 6.83 2.05
N HIS A 18 -29.04 6.09 1.13
CA HIS A 18 -27.71 5.53 1.30
C HIS A 18 -26.92 5.64 0.00
N LEU A 19 -25.63 5.96 0.12
CA LEU A 19 -24.67 6.04 -0.98
C LEU A 19 -23.38 5.36 -0.54
N PHE A 20 -22.88 4.43 -1.33
CA PHE A 20 -21.60 3.76 -1.11
C PHE A 20 -20.68 4.06 -2.30
N LEU A 21 -19.47 4.54 -2.01
CA LEU A 21 -18.50 4.94 -3.02
C LEU A 21 -17.42 3.88 -3.15
N PHE A 22 -17.27 3.33 -4.36
CA PHE A 22 -16.23 2.35 -4.71
C PHE A 22 -15.33 2.93 -5.80
N ILE A 23 -14.78 4.13 -5.53
CA ILE A 23 -13.98 4.90 -6.50
C ILE A 23 -12.47 4.60 -6.43
N GLY A 24 -12.07 3.67 -5.56
CA GLY A 24 -10.66 3.34 -5.31
C GLY A 24 -10.13 3.98 -4.03
N ALA A 25 -8.81 3.95 -3.87
CA ALA A 25 -8.10 4.52 -2.73
C ALA A 25 -6.76 5.09 -3.20
N ASP A 26 -6.34 6.19 -2.57
CA ASP A 26 -5.02 6.80 -2.80
C ASP A 26 -4.07 6.39 -1.67
N PRO A 27 -2.92 5.75 -1.98
CA PRO A 27 -1.95 5.38 -0.96
C PRO A 27 -1.22 6.60 -0.40
N ASN A 28 -1.04 6.64 0.92
CA ASN A 28 -0.25 7.68 1.59
C ASN A 28 1.27 7.43 1.46
N ALA A 29 1.75 7.30 0.22
CA ALA A 29 3.14 6.95 -0.12
C ALA A 29 3.86 8.03 -0.96
N GLY A 30 3.21 9.17 -1.25
CA GLY A 30 3.77 10.19 -2.14
C GLY A 30 5.12 10.76 -1.69
N TRP A 31 5.40 10.77 -0.39
CA TRP A 31 6.67 11.22 0.18
C TRP A 31 7.85 10.26 -0.09
N LEU A 32 7.57 9.01 -0.48
CA LEU A 32 8.56 7.98 -0.82
C LEU A 32 8.91 7.96 -2.32
N LYS A 33 8.39 8.90 -3.12
CA LYS A 33 8.60 8.93 -4.56
C LYS A 33 10.09 8.91 -4.92
N GLY A 34 10.50 7.91 -5.71
CA GLY A 34 11.89 7.71 -6.13
C GLY A 34 12.78 6.99 -5.11
N CYS A 35 12.28 6.69 -3.91
CA CYS A 35 13.02 5.94 -2.88
C CYS A 35 12.77 4.43 -2.92
N VAL A 36 11.56 4.03 -3.35
CA VAL A 36 11.11 2.64 -3.52
C VAL A 36 10.20 2.56 -4.75
N ASP A 37 10.05 1.36 -5.29
CA ASP A 37 9.20 1.11 -6.45
C ASP A 37 7.73 1.15 -6.06
N THR A 38 6.93 1.81 -6.90
CA THR A 38 5.47 1.85 -6.77
C THR A 38 4.82 1.39 -8.06
N ASP A 39 3.61 0.83 -7.96
CA ASP A 39 2.79 0.54 -9.13
C ASP A 39 2.26 1.83 -9.79
N GLU A 40 1.56 1.70 -10.91
CA GLU A 40 0.98 2.84 -11.66
C GLU A 40 -0.02 3.67 -10.84
N LYS A 41 -0.53 3.12 -9.73
CA LYS A 41 -1.48 3.77 -8.82
C LYS A 41 -0.79 4.34 -7.57
N GLY A 42 0.53 4.22 -7.47
CA GLY A 42 1.33 4.74 -6.37
C GLY A 42 1.40 3.82 -5.14
N PHE A 43 0.94 2.58 -5.21
CA PHE A 43 1.09 1.62 -4.11
C PHE A 43 2.48 1.02 -4.10
N ILE A 44 3.06 0.80 -2.93
CA ILE A 44 4.43 0.30 -2.77
C ILE A 44 4.48 -1.17 -3.22
N VAL A 45 5.37 -1.48 -4.16
CA VAL A 45 5.62 -2.85 -4.60
C VAL A 45 6.51 -3.56 -3.58
N THR A 46 6.17 -4.79 -3.22
CA THR A 46 6.98 -5.64 -2.35
C THR A 46 7.09 -7.07 -2.87
N GLY A 47 8.03 -7.82 -2.31
CA GLY A 47 8.15 -9.26 -2.58
C GLY A 47 8.93 -9.63 -3.84
N ALA A 48 9.54 -8.64 -4.51
CA ALA A 48 10.52 -8.88 -5.57
C ALA A 48 11.90 -9.32 -5.01
N ALA A 49 12.14 -9.07 -3.72
CA ALA A 49 13.33 -9.51 -2.99
C ALA A 49 13.10 -10.86 -2.30
N ALA A 50 14.13 -11.39 -1.63
CA ALA A 50 14.05 -12.64 -0.87
C ALA A 50 13.01 -12.61 0.28
N LEU A 51 12.64 -11.41 0.74
CA LEU A 51 11.72 -11.19 1.85
C LEU A 51 10.37 -10.64 1.34
N PRO A 52 9.24 -11.34 1.59
CA PRO A 52 7.94 -11.01 0.97
C PRO A 52 7.42 -9.58 1.18
N LEU A 53 7.76 -8.94 2.30
CA LEU A 53 7.29 -7.60 2.67
C LEU A 53 8.33 -6.51 2.39
N GLN A 54 9.49 -6.90 1.84
CA GLN A 54 10.55 -5.97 1.51
C GLN A 54 10.25 -5.25 0.19
N THR A 55 10.53 -3.96 0.18
CA THR A 55 10.42 -3.09 -1.00
C THR A 55 11.58 -3.32 -1.97
N SER A 56 11.65 -2.57 -3.07
CA SER A 56 12.83 -2.57 -3.95
C SER A 56 14.11 -2.06 -3.26
N ARG A 57 14.00 -1.39 -2.10
CA ARG A 57 15.13 -0.96 -1.29
C ARG A 57 15.38 -1.94 -0.15
N ALA A 58 16.58 -2.52 -0.14
CA ALA A 58 17.02 -3.44 0.91
C ALA A 58 16.91 -2.80 2.31
N GLY A 59 16.40 -3.58 3.26
CA GLY A 59 16.13 -3.14 4.64
C GLY A 59 14.89 -2.25 4.82
N VAL A 60 14.20 -1.87 3.75
CA VAL A 60 12.94 -1.12 3.81
C VAL A 60 11.77 -2.03 3.49
N PHE A 61 10.76 -2.00 4.34
CA PHE A 61 9.58 -2.88 4.27
C PHE A 61 8.30 -2.05 4.19
N ALA A 62 7.26 -2.63 3.58
CA ALA A 62 5.93 -2.03 3.53
C ALA A 62 4.86 -3.08 3.89
N ILE A 63 3.85 -2.65 4.64
CA ILE A 63 2.76 -3.50 5.15
C ILE A 63 1.43 -2.75 5.05
N GLY A 64 0.34 -3.52 5.02
CA GLY A 64 -1.02 -3.01 4.99
C GLY A 64 -1.37 -2.29 3.70
N ASP A 65 -2.36 -1.41 3.77
CA ASP A 65 -3.05 -0.87 2.61
C ASP A 65 -2.18 0.01 1.70
N VAL A 66 -1.00 0.42 2.13
CA VAL A 66 -0.04 1.16 1.29
C VAL A 66 0.60 0.26 0.22
N ARG A 67 0.54 -1.07 0.40
CA ARG A 67 1.19 -2.04 -0.48
C ARG A 67 0.34 -2.36 -1.70
N ALA A 68 1.02 -2.62 -2.82
CA ALA A 68 0.41 -3.23 -3.98
C ALA A 68 -0.03 -4.67 -3.62
N GLY A 69 -1.26 -5.04 -4.00
CA GLY A 69 -1.80 -6.38 -3.76
C GLY A 69 -2.25 -6.70 -2.32
N SER A 70 -2.21 -5.75 -1.37
CA SER A 70 -2.76 -5.96 -0.03
C SER A 70 -4.28 -6.17 -0.08
N THR A 71 -4.85 -6.91 0.87
CA THR A 71 -6.31 -7.18 0.97
C THR A 71 -7.17 -5.94 1.20
N LYS A 72 -6.59 -4.78 1.53
CA LYS A 72 -7.31 -3.53 1.90
C LYS A 72 -8.23 -3.73 3.11
N ARG A 73 -7.70 -4.39 4.14
CA ARG A 73 -8.43 -4.81 5.35
C ARG A 73 -7.55 -4.68 6.57
N VAL A 74 -8.11 -4.11 7.64
CA VAL A 74 -7.43 -3.92 8.93
C VAL A 74 -6.82 -5.21 9.46
N ALA A 75 -7.57 -6.32 9.47
CA ALA A 75 -7.06 -7.60 9.99
C ALA A 75 -5.85 -8.12 9.20
N ALA A 76 -5.85 -7.96 7.87
CA ALA A 76 -4.71 -8.34 7.03
C ALA A 76 -3.50 -7.44 7.33
N ALA A 77 -3.71 -6.11 7.41
CA ALA A 77 -2.66 -5.16 7.73
C ALA A 77 -2.02 -5.44 9.11
N VAL A 78 -2.82 -5.79 10.11
CA VAL A 78 -2.34 -6.19 11.44
C VAL A 78 -1.50 -7.47 11.35
N GLY A 79 -1.98 -8.48 10.62
CA GLY A 79 -1.23 -9.72 10.40
C GLY A 79 0.12 -9.50 9.71
N GLU A 80 0.15 -8.66 8.67
CA GLU A 80 1.39 -8.26 8.00
C GLU A 80 2.34 -7.50 8.94
N GLY A 81 1.80 -6.63 9.81
CA GLY A 81 2.57 -5.92 10.83
C GLY A 81 3.22 -6.84 11.85
N ALA A 82 2.58 -7.95 12.21
CA ALA A 82 3.23 -8.98 13.02
C ALA A 82 4.29 -9.76 12.19
N ALA A 83 3.95 -10.15 10.96
CA ALA A 83 4.80 -10.98 10.12
C ALA A 83 6.10 -10.29 9.67
N VAL A 84 6.10 -8.97 9.48
CA VAL A 84 7.28 -8.22 9.03
C VAL A 84 8.42 -8.22 10.05
N VAL A 85 8.11 -8.35 11.34
CA VAL A 85 9.10 -8.33 12.43
C VAL A 85 10.14 -9.44 12.26
N ALA A 86 9.72 -10.64 11.88
CA ALA A 86 10.64 -11.76 11.62
C ALA A 86 11.61 -11.44 10.47
N GLN A 87 11.11 -10.81 9.40
CA GLN A 87 11.93 -10.42 8.24
C GLN A 87 12.92 -9.30 8.59
N ILE A 88 12.52 -8.36 9.45
CA ILE A 88 13.41 -7.32 9.99
C ILE A 88 14.55 -7.96 10.79
N HIS A 89 14.24 -8.93 11.67
CA HIS A 89 15.27 -9.65 12.41
C HIS A 89 16.27 -10.37 11.50
N THR A 90 15.80 -11.03 10.43
CA THR A 90 16.67 -11.65 9.43
C THR A 90 17.64 -10.63 8.84
N VAL A 91 17.15 -9.47 8.37
CA VAL A 91 18.02 -8.43 7.79
C VAL A 91 19.02 -7.87 8.81
N LEU A 92 18.59 -7.64 10.05
CA LEU A 92 19.47 -7.13 11.10
C LEU A 92 20.57 -8.11 11.48
N ALA A 93 20.25 -9.41 11.54
CA ALA A 93 21.25 -10.46 11.77
C ALA A 93 22.28 -10.49 10.63
N ASP A 94 21.82 -10.51 9.37
CA ASP A 94 22.72 -10.48 8.20
C ASP A 94 23.60 -9.22 8.17
N MET A 95 23.07 -8.06 8.58
CA MET A 95 23.85 -6.82 8.67
C MET A 95 24.93 -6.90 9.75
N ALA A 96 24.61 -7.47 10.91
CA ALA A 96 25.57 -7.65 12.00
C ALA A 96 26.72 -8.58 11.57
N GLU A 97 26.42 -9.69 10.89
CA GLU A 97 27.43 -10.61 10.36
C GLU A 97 28.35 -9.95 9.33
N ARG A 98 27.78 -9.13 8.42
CA ARG A 98 28.56 -8.38 7.43
C ARG A 98 29.47 -7.32 8.03
N HIS A 99 29.09 -6.71 9.16
CA HIS A 99 29.91 -5.70 9.83
C HIS A 99 31.00 -6.31 10.74
N ALA A 100 30.81 -7.55 11.18
CA ALA A 100 31.80 -8.26 12.01
C ALA A 100 32.97 -8.84 11.19
N LYS A 101 32.89 -8.77 9.86
CA LYS A 101 33.85 -9.33 8.91
C LYS A 101 34.61 -8.22 8.18
#